data_AF-A0A372FVT5-F1
#
_entry.id   AF-A0A372FVT5-F1
#
_cell.length_a   1.000
_cell.length_b   1.000
_cell.length_c   1.000
_cell.angle_alpha   90.00
_cell.angle_beta   90.00
_cell.angle_gamma   90.00
#
_symmetry.space_group_name_H-M   'P 1'
#
loop_
_entity.id
_entity.type
_entity.pdbx_description
1 polymer ?
#
loop_
_entity_poly.entity_id
_entity_poly.type
_entity_poly.pdbx_seq_one_letter_code
_entity_poly.pdbx_strand_id
1 'polypeptide(L)' 'MSREHIPSRWLIGAGHTPDQAEEWLAQVPAWANIDGAVLDEFALKNAAKWSAKSRRTAAGWVHDLAAWTGEWAAHRRKGL' A
#
# COMPACT_ATOMS: atom_id res chain seq x y z
N MET A 1 3.91 -3.63 -21.20
CA MET A 1 3.47 -2.68 -20.13
C MET A 1 4.33 -2.93 -18.91
N SER A 2 5.44 -2.20 -18.79
CA SER A 2 6.34 -2.28 -17.63
C SER A 2 5.61 -1.70 -16.43
N ARG A 3 5.28 -2.58 -15.48
CA ARG A 3 4.58 -2.20 -14.26
C ARG A 3 5.61 -1.73 -13.25
N GLU A 4 5.76 -0.42 -13.12
CA GLU A 4 6.48 0.19 -12.01
C GLU A 4 5.69 -0.10 -10.73
N HIS A 5 6.12 -1.13 -10.01
CA HIS A 5 5.41 -1.69 -8.87
C HIS A 5 5.91 -1.06 -7.57
N ILE A 6 5.02 -0.32 -6.91
CA ILE A 6 5.16 0.10 -5.52
C ILE A 6 4.96 -1.16 -4.66
N PRO A 7 5.99 -1.68 -3.96
CA PRO A 7 6.02 -3.06 -3.49
C PRO A 7 5.12 -3.37 -2.28
N SER A 8 4.80 -2.39 -1.43
CA SER A 8 4.02 -2.63 -0.20
C SER A 8 2.62 -3.20 -0.46
N ARG A 9 1.90 -2.66 -1.46
CA ARG A 9 0.56 -3.15 -1.84
C ARG A 9 0.56 -4.57 -2.40
N TRP A 10 1.69 -5.03 -2.95
CA TRP A 10 1.82 -6.35 -3.56
C TRP A 10 2.05 -7.44 -2.53
N LEU A 11 2.67 -7.12 -1.39
CA LEU A 11 2.86 -8.09 -0.32
C LEU A 11 1.55 -8.43 0.38
N ILE A 12 0.73 -7.42 0.68
CA ILE A 12 -0.63 -7.65 1.21
C ILE A 12 -1.49 -8.40 0.20
N GLY A 13 -1.41 -8.02 -1.08
CA GLY A 13 -2.09 -8.78 -2.14
C GLY A 13 -1.56 -10.19 -2.40
N ALA A 14 -0.35 -10.50 -1.94
CA ALA A 14 0.25 -11.83 -1.94
C ALA A 14 0.00 -12.59 -0.62
N GLY A 15 -0.83 -12.06 0.29
CA GLY A 15 -1.24 -12.73 1.54
C GLY A 15 -0.40 -12.40 2.77
N HIS A 16 0.52 -11.43 2.70
CA HIS A 16 1.28 -10.98 3.86
C HIS A 16 0.47 -10.01 4.72
N THR A 17 0.74 -9.97 6.02
CA THR A 17 0.16 -8.94 6.90
C THR A 17 0.79 -7.56 6.64
N PRO A 18 0.15 -6.47 7.08
CA PRO A 18 0.78 -5.15 7.04
C PRO A 18 2.13 -5.09 7.76
N ASP A 19 2.29 -5.76 8.91
CA ASP A 19 3.57 -5.82 9.64
C ASP A 19 4.67 -6.49 8.80
N GLN A 20 4.38 -7.63 8.18
CA GLN A 20 5.31 -8.33 7.29
C GLN A 20 5.69 -7.48 6.07
N ALA A 21 4.75 -6.68 5.57
CA ALA A 21 5.02 -5.74 4.48
C ALA A 21 5.98 -4.62 4.92
N GLU A 22 5.84 -4.10 6.14
CA GLU A 22 6.76 -3.11 6.72
C GLU A 22 8.17 -3.68 6.95
N GLU A 23 8.28 -4.90 7.51
CA GLU A 23 9.57 -5.58 7.69
C GLU A 23 10.31 -5.77 6.36
N TRP A 24 9.59 -6.08 5.28
CA TRP A 24 10.19 -6.17 3.96
C TRP A 24 10.61 -4.79 3.44
N LEU A 25 9.79 -3.75 3.61
CA LEU A 25 10.14 -2.39 3.18
C LEU A 25 11.42 -1.89 3.85
N ALA A 26 11.59 -2.19 5.13
CA ALA A 26 12.79 -1.86 5.90
C ALA A 26 14.07 -2.55 5.38
N GLN A 27 13.93 -3.68 4.67
CA GLN A 27 15.05 -4.40 4.07
C GLN A 27 15.43 -3.88 2.67
N VAL A 28 14.59 -3.07 2.03
CA VAL A 28 14.85 -2.54 0.68
C VAL A 28 15.40 -1.12 0.77
N PRO A 29 16.67 -0.86 0.40
CA PRO A 29 17.30 0.45 0.60
C PRO A 29 16.56 1.65 0.00
N ALA A 30 15.85 1.44 -1.11
CA ALA A 30 15.03 2.47 -1.75
C ALA A 30 13.82 2.91 -0.91
N TRP A 31 13.37 2.08 0.02
CA TRP A 31 12.23 2.32 0.91
C TRP A 31 12.66 2.55 2.36
N ALA A 32 13.70 1.86 2.82
CA ALA A 32 14.20 1.93 4.19
C ALA A 32 14.66 3.34 4.62
N ASN A 33 15.10 4.17 3.66
CA ASN A 33 15.58 5.53 3.93
C ASN A 33 14.51 6.61 3.73
N ILE A 34 13.27 6.24 3.39
CA ILE A 34 12.18 7.20 3.23
C ILE A 34 11.72 7.64 4.62
N ASP A 35 11.52 8.95 4.78
CA ASP A 35 10.93 9.51 5.99
C ASP A 35 9.55 8.88 6.26
N GLY A 36 9.33 8.43 7.50
CA GLY A 36 8.08 7.80 7.91
C GLY A 36 6.84 8.63 7.60
N ALA A 37 6.91 9.95 7.76
CA ALA A 37 5.79 10.86 7.46
C ALA A 37 5.49 10.93 5.95
N VAL A 38 6.53 10.86 5.11
CA VAL A 38 6.37 10.79 3.64
C VAL A 38 5.73 9.46 3.25
N LEU A 39 6.12 8.36 3.91
CA LEU A 39 5.55 7.04 3.66
C LEU A 39 4.08 6.94 4.13
N ASP A 40 3.73 7.60 5.24
CA ASP A 40 2.36 7.72 5.76
C ASP A 40 1.47 8.50 4.78
N GLU A 41 1.94 9.66 4.32
CA GLU A 41 1.22 10.48 3.34
C GLU A 41 1.02 9.71 2.03
N PHE A 42 2.06 8.99 1.59
CA PHE A 42 1.99 8.15 0.41
C PHE A 42 0.95 7.03 0.56
N ALA A 43 0.95 6.30 1.68
CA ALA A 43 -0.01 5.24 1.96
C ALA A 43 -1.45 5.78 1.94
N LEU A 44 -1.70 6.91 2.60
CA LEU A 44 -3.01 7.56 2.65
C LEU A 44 -3.50 7.98 1.26
N LYS A 45 -2.67 8.70 0.49
CA LYS A 45 -3.03 9.16 -0.86
C LYS A 45 -3.28 7.98 -1.81
N ASN A 46 -2.50 6.92 -1.70
CA ASN A 46 -2.66 5.73 -2.52
C ASN A 46 -3.97 5.00 -2.19
N ALA A 47 -4.32 4.82 -0.91
CA ALA A 47 -5.60 4.26 -0.48
C ALA A 47 -6.79 5.09 -0.99
N ALA A 48 -6.72 6.42 -0.86
CA ALA A 48 -7.76 7.32 -1.36
C ALA A 48 -7.95 7.20 -2.88
N LYS A 49 -6.84 7.15 -3.64
CA LYS A 49 -6.86 6.98 -5.10
C LYS A 49 -7.55 5.69 -5.52
N TRP A 50 -7.17 4.54 -4.93
CA TRP A 50 -7.74 3.25 -5.33
C TRP A 50 -9.18 3.07 -4.86
N SER A 51 -9.52 3.58 -3.67
CA SER A 51 -10.91 3.66 -3.20
C SER A 51 -11.79 4.49 -4.15
N ALA A 52 -11.31 5.63 -4.62
CA ALA A 52 -12.06 6.43 -5.60
C ALA A 52 -12.24 5.72 -6.94
N LYS A 53 -11.21 4.97 -7.38
CA LYS A 53 -11.27 4.21 -8.63
C LYS A 53 -12.21 3.02 -8.53
N SER A 54 -12.18 2.25 -7.44
CA SER A 54 -13.01 1.06 -7.25
C SER A 54 -14.51 1.38 -7.25
N ARG A 55 -14.91 2.58 -6.80
CA ARG A 55 -16.30 3.04 -6.90
C ARG A 55 -16.81 3.25 -8.33
N ARG A 56 -15.92 3.32 -9.32
CA ARG A 56 -16.24 3.64 -10.73
C ARG A 56 -16.03 2.46 -11.67
N THR A 57 -15.70 1.28 -11.17
CA THR A 57 -15.43 0.09 -11.99
C THR A 57 -15.95 -1.16 -11.29
N ALA A 58 -16.26 -2.19 -12.07
CA ALA A 58 -16.59 -3.53 -11.55
C ALA A 58 -15.39 -4.50 -11.62
N ALA A 59 -14.21 -4.01 -11.99
CA ALA A 59 -13.03 -4.85 -12.14
C ALA A 59 -12.51 -5.31 -10.77
N GLY A 60 -12.63 -6.62 -10.49
CA GLY A 60 -12.25 -7.21 -9.19
C GLY A 60 -10.87 -6.79 -8.67
N TRP A 61 -9.85 -6.83 -9.54
CA TRP A 61 -8.48 -6.41 -9.18
C TRP A 61 -8.36 -4.96 -8.68
N VAL A 62 -9.30 -4.07 -9.05
CA VAL A 62 -9.32 -2.68 -8.55
C VAL A 62 -9.91 -2.62 -7.14
N HIS A 63 -10.89 -3.47 -6.84
CA HIS A 63 -11.43 -3.60 -5.48
C HIS A 63 -10.38 -4.20 -4.55
N ASP A 64 -9.66 -5.23 -5.01
CA ASP A 64 -8.56 -5.84 -4.26
C ASP A 64 -7.46 -4.82 -3.94
N LEU A 65 -7.04 -4.02 -4.94
CA LEU A 65 -6.08 -2.95 -4.71
C LEU A 65 -6.59 -1.89 -3.72
N ALA A 66 -7.89 -1.55 -3.77
CA ALA A 66 -8.47 -0.61 -2.82
C ALA A 66 -8.47 -1.18 -1.38
N ALA A 67 -8.73 -2.48 -1.23
CA ALA A 67 -8.67 -3.16 0.07
C ALA A 67 -7.24 -3.17 0.62
N TRP A 68 -6.28 -3.69 -0.14
CA TRP A 68 -4.89 -3.83 0.32
C TRP A 68 -4.23 -2.49 0.66
N THR A 69 -4.47 -1.46 -0.15
CA THR A 69 -3.93 -0.13 0.14
C THR A 69 -4.61 0.53 1.33
N GLY A 70 -5.90 0.26 1.55
CA GLY A 70 -6.63 0.68 2.73
C GLY A 70 -6.11 0.03 4.02
N GLU A 71 -5.85 -1.27 4.00
CA GLU A 71 -5.31 -2.02 5.14
C GLU A 71 -3.93 -1.49 5.56
N TRP A 72 -3.04 -1.25 4.59
CA TRP A 72 -1.72 -0.71 4.87
C TRP A 72 -1.78 0.71 5.46
N ALA A 73 -2.58 1.60 4.86
CA ALA A 73 -2.74 2.96 5.38
C ALA A 73 -3.35 2.97 6.80
N ALA A 74 -4.29 2.05 7.07
CA ALA A 74 -4.88 1.90 8.40
C ALA A 74 -3.87 1.37 9.42
N HIS A 75 -2.98 0.44 9.03
CA HIS A 75 -1.90 -0.05 9.87
C HIS A 75 -0.93 1.08 10.25
N ARG A 76 -0.40 1.82 9.27
CA ARG A 76 0.55 2.91 9.52
C ARG A 76 -0.02 4.02 10.41
N ARG A 77 -1.31 4.33 10.26
CA ARG A 77 -1.99 5.31 11.14
C ARG A 77 -2.11 4.86 12.60
N LYS A 78 -2.10 3.55 12.89
CA LYS A 78 -2.14 3.04 14.27
C LYS A 78 -0.77 3.13 14.97
N GLY A 79 0.32 3.30 14.22
CA GLY A 79 1.68 3.45 14.75
C GLY A 79 2.10 4.89 15.04
N LEU A 80 1.27 5.88 14.69
CA LEU A 80 1.38 7.28 15.10
C LEU A 80 0.75 7.50 16.48
#